data_AF-A0A1M2YW86-F1
#
_entry.id   AF-A0A1M2YW86-F1
#
_cell.length_a   1.000
_cell.length_b   1.000
_cell.length_c   1.000
_cell.angle_alpha   90.00
_cell.angle_beta   90.00
_cell.angle_gamma   90.00
#
_symmetry.space_group_name_H-M   'P 1'
#
loop_
_entity.id
_entity.type
_entity.pdbx_description
1 polymer ?
#
loop_
_entity_poly.entity_id
_entity_poly.type
_entity_poly.pdbx_seq_one_letter_code
_entity_poly.pdbx_strand_id
1 'polypeptide(L)' 'MLKLSMAAGIAAALVLPGSAATLRFPFERPQSSVPMTPIPVQGCCKVCHKGKACGNTCIARDRECHAGAGCACDG' A
#
# COMPACT_ATOMS: atom_id res chain seq x y z
N MET A 1 -16.53 -57.01 -50.22
CA MET A 1 -15.26 -56.57 -49.61
C MET A 1 -15.43 -55.10 -49.30
N LEU A 2 -15.63 -54.68 -48.06
CA LEU A 2 -14.56 -54.35 -47.14
C LEU A 2 -15.13 -54.29 -45.71
N LYS A 3 -14.42 -54.90 -44.77
CA LYS A 3 -14.68 -54.86 -43.32
C LYS A 3 -14.65 -53.38 -42.86
N LEU A 4 -15.24 -52.96 -41.75
CA LEU A 4 -14.69 -53.06 -40.38
C LEU A 4 -15.45 -51.99 -39.56
N SER A 5 -16.29 -52.34 -38.59
CA SER A 5 -15.99 -52.38 -37.14
C SER A 5 -15.65 -51.03 -36.48
N MET A 6 -16.11 -50.88 -35.23
CA MET A 6 -15.65 -49.95 -34.16
C MET A 6 -16.22 -48.53 -34.20
N ALA A 7 -16.66 -47.90 -33.09
CA ALA A 7 -16.70 -48.23 -31.68
C ALA A 7 -17.76 -47.34 -31.00
N ALA A 8 -18.29 -47.82 -29.87
CA ALA A 8 -19.00 -46.97 -28.92
C ALA A 8 -18.05 -45.90 -28.35
N GLY A 9 -18.55 -44.66 -28.21
CA GLY A 9 -17.78 -43.54 -27.67
C GLY A 9 -18.69 -42.46 -27.10
N ILE A 10 -19.14 -42.69 -25.86
CA ILE A 10 -19.54 -41.71 -24.83
C ILE A 10 -19.27 -40.22 -25.14
N ALA A 11 -20.34 -39.43 -25.24
CA ALA A 11 -20.28 -37.98 -25.02
C ALA A 11 -21.09 -37.64 -23.77
N ALA A 12 -20.48 -37.88 -22.60
CA ALA A 12 -20.95 -37.27 -21.36
C ALA A 12 -20.83 -35.75 -21.53
N ALA A 13 -21.96 -35.07 -21.68
CA ALA A 13 -22.02 -33.62 -21.66
C ALA A 13 -21.67 -33.15 -20.24
N LEU A 14 -20.38 -32.88 -20.02
CA LEU A 14 -19.90 -32.23 -18.82
C LEU A 14 -20.38 -30.78 -18.83
N VAL A 15 -21.49 -30.55 -18.13
CA VAL A 15 -21.92 -29.22 -17.69
C VAL A 15 -20.83 -28.63 -16.79
N LEU A 16 -20.12 -27.62 -17.31
CA LEU A 16 -19.16 -26.82 -16.55
C LEU A 16 -19.80 -25.48 -16.18
N PRO A 17 -20.43 -25.32 -15.02
CA PRO A 17 -20.71 -24.00 -14.47
C PRO A 17 -19.48 -23.54 -13.68
N GLY A 18 -18.74 -22.57 -14.20
CA GLY A 18 -17.58 -22.07 -13.45
C GLY A 18 -16.71 -21.03 -14.11
N SER A 19 -17.22 -20.21 -15.02
CA SER A 19 -16.51 -19.01 -15.48
C SER A 19 -16.60 -17.91 -14.41
N ALA A 20 -15.83 -18.04 -13.34
CA ALA A 20 -15.53 -16.94 -12.44
C ALA A 20 -14.06 -16.56 -12.63
N ALA A 21 -13.80 -15.74 -13.66
CA ALA A 21 -12.56 -15.03 -13.82
C ALA A 21 -12.34 -14.14 -12.58
N THR A 22 -11.55 -14.62 -11.61
CA THR A 22 -10.95 -13.75 -10.61
C THR A 22 -9.44 -13.98 -10.70
N LEU A 23 -8.78 -13.22 -11.56
CA LEU A 23 -7.33 -13.10 -11.51
C LEU A 23 -6.99 -12.40 -10.18
N ARG A 24 -6.82 -13.22 -9.14
CA ARG A 24 -6.23 -12.80 -7.87
C ARG A 24 -4.75 -12.56 -8.13
N PHE A 25 -4.40 -11.32 -8.42
CA PHE A 25 -3.03 -10.85 -8.27
C PHE A 25 -2.68 -10.89 -6.77
N PRO A 26 -1.69 -11.67 -6.32
CA PRO A 26 -1.10 -11.47 -5.01
C PRO A 26 -0.13 -10.28 -5.14
N PHE A 27 -0.68 -9.10 -5.41
CA PHE A 27 0.00 -7.87 -5.01
C PHE A 27 -0.50 -7.57 -3.60
N GLU A 28 -0.11 -8.42 -2.65
CA GLU A 28 0.06 -7.94 -1.29
C GLU A 28 1.13 -6.85 -1.41
N ARG A 29 0.67 -5.59 -1.51
CA ARG A 29 1.51 -4.49 -1.07
C ARG A 29 1.97 -4.92 0.32
N PRO A 30 3.28 -4.99 0.60
CA PRO A 30 3.71 -4.97 1.97
C PRO A 30 3.04 -3.73 2.55
N GLN A 31 1.98 -3.94 3.33
CA GLN A 31 1.43 -2.90 4.19
C GLN A 31 2.62 -2.58 5.06
N SER A 32 3.28 -1.48 4.70
CA SER A 32 4.33 -0.87 5.48
C SER A 32 3.66 -0.55 6.81
N SER A 33 3.74 -1.54 7.69
CA SER A 33 3.36 -1.49 9.08
C SER A 33 4.42 -0.68 9.79
N VAL A 34 4.67 0.55 9.30
CA VAL A 34 5.14 1.57 10.21
C VAL A 34 4.00 1.70 11.23
N PRO A 35 4.23 1.36 12.50
CA PRO A 35 3.29 1.77 13.51
C PRO A 35 3.22 3.28 13.34
N MET A 36 2.05 3.78 12.96
CA MET A 36 1.71 5.18 13.13
C MET A 36 1.64 5.35 14.64
N THR A 37 2.80 5.44 15.29
CA THR A 37 2.88 5.94 16.64
C THR A 37 2.18 7.28 16.56
N PRO A 38 1.02 7.47 17.21
CA PRO A 38 0.48 8.81 17.32
C PRO A 38 1.62 9.64 17.86
N ILE A 39 2.05 10.68 17.12
CA ILE A 39 3.01 11.64 17.68
C ILE A 39 2.34 12.04 18.98
N PRO A 40 2.92 11.70 20.14
CA PRO A 40 2.27 11.99 21.38
C PRO A 40 1.99 13.49 21.33
N VAL A 41 0.73 13.89 21.53
CA VAL A 41 0.33 15.31 21.58
C VAL A 41 0.90 16.00 22.84
N GLN A 42 2.05 15.53 23.32
CA GLN A 42 2.87 16.02 24.40
C GLN A 42 3.69 17.22 23.92
N GLY A 43 2.99 18.22 23.37
CA GLY A 43 3.59 19.49 23.00
C GLY A 43 4.69 19.41 21.94
N CYS A 44 5.13 20.60 21.56
CA CYS A 44 6.27 20.76 20.68
C CYS A 44 7.53 20.42 21.47
N CYS A 45 8.39 19.55 20.93
CA CYS A 45 9.68 19.25 21.58
C CYS A 45 10.59 20.49 21.61
N LYS A 46 10.33 21.45 20.72
CA LYS A 46 11.01 22.74 20.61
C LYS A 46 10.07 23.77 19.99
N VAL A 47 10.05 24.98 20.54
CA VAL A 47 9.28 26.10 19.98
C VAL A 47 10.25 27.15 19.42
N CYS A 48 9.99 27.58 18.19
CA CYS A 48 10.86 28.47 17.42
C CYS A 48 10.30 29.90 17.38
N HIS A 49 10.69 30.74 18.35
CA HIS A 49 10.24 32.15 18.38
C HIS A 49 11.03 33.07 17.43
N LYS A 50 12.34 32.86 17.31
CA LYS A 50 13.21 33.71 16.47
C LYS A 50 13.18 33.30 14.98
N GLY A 51 12.84 32.05 14.73
CA GLY A 51 12.92 31.40 13.43
C GLY A 51 11.59 30.76 13.05
N LYS A 52 11.66 29.73 12.21
CA LYS A 52 10.55 28.82 11.93
C LYS A 52 10.91 27.36 12.19
N ALA A 53 9.92 26.54 12.46
CA ALA A 53 10.09 25.11 12.65
C ALA A 53 10.42 24.39 11.33
N CYS A 54 11.36 23.45 11.41
CA CYS A 54 11.71 22.56 10.30
C CYS A 54 12.13 21.20 10.87
N GLY A 55 11.25 20.20 10.77
CA GLY A 55 11.47 18.89 11.39
C GLY A 55 11.62 19.00 12.91
N ASN A 56 12.85 18.80 13.41
CA ASN A 56 13.18 18.83 14.85
C ASN A 56 14.06 20.05 15.23
N THR A 57 14.25 21.01 14.32
CA THR A 57 15.11 22.17 14.52
C THR A 57 14.39 23.49 14.20
N CYS A 58 15.00 24.60 14.61
CA CYS A 58 14.58 25.95 14.25
C CYS A 58 15.54 26.50 13.20
N ILE A 59 15.01 26.95 12.07
CA ILE A 59 15.78 27.59 11.01
C ILE A 59 15.35 29.06 10.86
N ALA A 60 16.14 29.87 10.14
CA ALA A 60 15.75 31.26 9.89
C ALA A 60 14.48 31.35 9.01
N ARG A 61 13.69 32.43 9.16
CA ARG A 61 12.38 32.61 8.50
C ARG A 61 12.46 32.66 6.98
N ASP A 62 13.62 33.02 6.42
CA ASP A 62 13.96 33.10 5.00
C ASP A 62 14.46 31.79 4.39
N ARG A 63 14.85 30.79 5.21
CA ARG A 63 15.46 29.54 4.72
C ARG A 63 14.44 28.49 4.30
N GLU A 64 14.59 27.86 3.15
CA GLU A 64 13.66 26.78 2.77
C GLU A 64 13.86 25.52 3.64
N CYS A 65 12.77 24.86 4.00
CA CYS A 65 12.82 23.62 4.78
C CYS A 65 12.71 22.42 3.83
N HIS A 66 13.71 21.55 3.88
CA HIS A 66 13.72 20.27 3.15
C HIS A 66 13.54 19.06 4.08
N ALA A 67 13.33 19.30 5.38
CA ALA A 67 13.05 18.24 6.34
C ALA A 67 11.57 17.83 6.26
N GLY A 68 11.31 16.55 6.52
CA GLY A 68 9.95 16.06 6.74
C GLY A 68 9.33 16.61 8.03
N ALA A 69 8.09 16.19 8.29
CA ALA A 69 7.41 16.52 9.55
C ALA A 69 8.26 16.07 10.76
N GLY A 70 8.29 16.91 11.79
CA GLY A 70 8.96 16.60 13.05
C GLY A 70 8.27 17.31 14.21
N CYS A 71 8.93 17.38 15.35
CA CYS A 71 8.33 17.83 16.60
C CYS A 71 8.56 19.32 16.95
N ALA A 72 9.32 20.06 16.14
CA ALA A 72 9.49 21.49 16.33
C ALA A 72 8.24 22.25 15.86
N CYS A 73 7.89 23.33 16.55
CA CYS A 73 6.75 24.18 16.21
C CYS A 73 7.14 25.65 16.12
N ASP A 74 6.38 26.38 15.30
CA ASP A 74 6.39 27.83 15.32
C ASP A 74 5.71 28.35 16.59
N GLY A 75 6.24 29.44 17.15
CA GLY A 75 5.63 30.14 18.28
C GLY A 75 5.90 31.63 18.24
#